data_AF-A0A9E3SGI5-F1
#
_entry.id   AF-A0A9E3SGI5-F1
#
_cell.length_a   1.000
_cell.length_b   1.000
_cell.length_c   1.000
_cell.angle_alpha   90.00
_cell.angle_beta   90.00
_cell.angle_gamma   90.00
#
_symmetry.space_group_name_H-M   'P 1'
#
loop_
_entity.id
_entity.type
_entity.pdbx_description
1 polymer ?
#
loop_
_entity_poly.entity_id
_entity_poly.type
_entity_poly.pdbx_seq_one_letter_code
_entity_poly.pdbx_strand_id
1 'polypeptide(L)'
;VAPLAIAGDPAAAWAALEAALAAMPGATIVTRSPGYLHVEFASRGLGFVDDAEFALDGAAGVIHVKSAARLGIRDFSVNRDRVEAIRAALARRPA
;
A
#
# COMPACT_ATOMS: atom_id res chain seq x y z
N VAL A 1 7.67 -2.15 -8.31
CA VAL A 1 6.27 -1.70 -8.28
C VAL A 1 6.25 -0.23 -8.64
N ALA A 2 5.35 0.22 -9.52
CA ALA A 2 5.27 1.63 -9.92
C ALA A 2 4.63 2.47 -8.80
N PRO A 3 5.09 3.72 -8.57
CA PRO A 3 4.48 4.61 -7.57
C PRO A 3 3.00 4.88 -7.88
N LEU A 4 2.25 5.25 -6.84
CA LEU A 4 0.85 5.65 -6.93
C LEU A 4 0.81 7.15 -7.18
N ALA A 5 0.22 7.57 -8.29
CA ALA A 5 0.03 8.99 -8.56
C ALA A 5 -1.03 9.56 -7.61
N ILE A 6 -0.77 10.74 -7.05
CA ILE A 6 -1.71 11.48 -6.24
C ILE A 6 -2.57 12.33 -7.17
N ALA A 7 -3.88 12.16 -7.09
CA ALA A 7 -4.82 13.08 -7.72
C ALA A 7 -5.29 14.10 -6.66
N GLY A 8 -4.86 15.35 -6.76
CA GLY A 8 -5.26 16.42 -5.85
C GLY A 8 -4.37 16.55 -4.60
N ASP A 9 -4.98 16.71 -3.43
CA ASP A 9 -4.27 16.99 -2.18
C ASP A 9 -3.50 15.75 -1.66
N PRO A 10 -2.17 15.84 -1.46
CA PRO A 10 -1.36 14.77 -0.89
C PRO A 10 -1.85 14.27 0.47
N ALA A 11 -2.37 15.15 1.33
CA ALA A 11 -2.86 14.74 2.65
C ALA A 11 -4.15 13.92 2.53
N ALA A 12 -5.09 14.35 1.68
CA ALA A 12 -6.29 13.58 1.36
C ALA A 12 -5.98 12.21 0.74
N ALA A 13 -5.03 12.15 -0.20
CA ALA A 13 -4.61 10.89 -0.82
C ALA A 13 -3.95 9.94 0.19
N TRP A 14 -3.15 10.48 1.11
CA TRP A 14 -2.56 9.71 2.20
C TRP A 14 -3.60 9.14 3.15
N ALA A 15 -4.58 9.94 3.56
CA ALA A 15 -5.70 9.47 4.38
C ALA A 15 -6.54 8.39 3.67
N ALA A 16 -6.73 8.53 2.35
CA ALA A 16 -7.42 7.53 1.54
C ALA A 16 -6.63 6.21 1.46
N LEU A 17 -5.30 6.27 1.36
CA LEU A 17 -4.43 5.10 1.41
C LEU A 17 -4.55 4.37 2.75
N GLU A 18 -4.45 5.09 3.87
CA GLU A 18 -4.60 4.50 5.21
C GLU A 18 -5.96 3.80 5.38
N ALA A 19 -7.05 4.44 4.92
CA ALA A 19 -8.38 3.86 4.96
C ALA A 19 -8.50 2.59 4.08
N ALA A 20 -7.88 2.60 2.89
CA ALA A 20 -7.86 1.45 2.00
C ALA A 20 -7.09 0.28 2.63
N LEU A 21 -5.93 0.54 3.23
CA LEU A 21 -5.11 -0.47 3.91
C LEU A 21 -5.85 -1.06 5.11
N ALA A 22 -6.52 -0.24 5.92
CA ALA A 22 -7.30 -0.69 7.07
C ALA A 22 -8.52 -1.57 6.66
N ALA A 23 -9.06 -1.36 5.46
CA ALA A 23 -10.16 -2.17 4.94
C ALA A 23 -9.70 -3.50 4.30
N MET A 24 -8.40 -3.69 4.08
CA MET A 24 -7.87 -4.89 3.44
C MET A 24 -7.79 -6.07 4.43
N PRO A 25 -8.40 -7.22 4.10
CA PRO A 25 -8.29 -8.41 4.95
C PRO A 25 -6.84 -8.87 5.11
N GLY A 26 -6.39 -8.99 6.35
CA GLY A 26 -5.04 -9.46 6.68
C GLY A 26 -3.96 -8.38 6.62
N ALA A 27 -4.31 -7.12 6.36
CA ALA A 27 -3.39 -5.99 6.44
C ALA A 27 -3.27 -5.49 7.89
N THR A 28 -2.05 -5.30 8.36
CA THR A 28 -1.74 -4.73 9.69
C THR A 28 -0.73 -3.62 9.52
N ILE A 29 -1.08 -2.39 9.91
CA ILE A 29 -0.11 -1.28 9.93
C ILE A 29 0.79 -1.49 11.16
N VAL A 30 2.06 -1.80 10.93
CA VAL A 30 3.04 -2.06 12.00
C VAL A 30 3.89 -0.83 12.33
N THR A 31 4.09 0.07 11.36
CA THR A 31 4.73 1.37 11.59
C THR A 31 3.91 2.47 10.93
N ARG A 32 3.65 3.54 11.69
CA ARG A 32 3.02 4.77 11.20
C ARG A 32 3.89 5.97 11.56
N SER A 33 4.23 6.76 10.55
CA SER A 33 4.97 8.00 10.71
C SER A 33 4.45 9.04 9.70
N PRO A 34 4.68 10.34 9.92
CA PRO A 34 4.27 11.36 8.97
C PRO A 34 4.85 11.07 7.57
N GLY A 35 3.98 10.80 6.59
CA GLY A 35 4.38 10.48 5.22
C GLY A 35 5.02 9.09 5.03
N TYR A 36 4.97 8.19 6.02
CA TYR A 36 5.46 6.82 5.87
C TYR A 36 4.57 5.79 6.59
N LEU A 37 4.30 4.67 5.91
CA LEU A 37 3.60 3.51 6.48
C LEU A 37 4.38 2.24 6.17
N HIS A 38 4.44 1.35 7.15
CA HIS A 38 4.83 -0.04 6.97
C HIS A 38 3.64 -0.92 7.34
N VAL A 39 3.24 -1.76 6.41
CA VAL A 39 2.11 -2.67 6.50
C VAL A 39 2.57 -4.10 6.31
N GLU A 40 2.12 -4.99 7.18
CA GLU A 40 2.27 -6.42 7.02
C GLU A 40 0.97 -7.01 6.47
N PHE A 41 1.05 -7.82 5.42
CA PHE A 41 -0.07 -8.55 4.84
C PHE A 41 0.07 -10.04 5.15
N ALA A 42 -0.82 -10.57 5.98
CA ALA A 42 -0.89 -11.98 6.30
C ALA A 42 -1.88 -12.71 5.37
N SER A 43 -1.42 -13.76 4.69
CA SER A 43 -2.26 -14.59 3.83
C SER A 43 -2.96 -15.68 4.66
N ARG A 44 -4.31 -15.68 4.67
CA ARG A 44 -5.11 -16.72 5.35
C ARG A 44 -4.83 -18.09 4.73
N GLY A 45 -4.26 -19.01 5.52
CA GLY A 45 -4.15 -20.43 5.18
C GLY A 45 -2.72 -20.98 5.03
N LEU A 46 -1.70 -20.15 4.73
CA LEU A 46 -0.31 -20.61 4.57
C LEU A 46 0.73 -19.92 5.49
N GLY A 47 0.32 -19.00 6.36
CA GLY A 47 1.22 -18.36 7.32
C GLY A 47 2.27 -17.42 6.71
N PHE A 48 2.11 -17.06 5.43
CA PHE A 48 2.97 -16.08 4.77
C PHE A 48 2.61 -14.66 5.22
N VAL A 49 3.63 -13.91 5.61
CA VAL A 49 3.56 -12.48 5.93
C VAL A 49 4.44 -11.73 4.93
N ASP A 50 3.83 -10.80 4.21
CA ASP A 50 4.51 -9.90 3.28
C ASP A 50 4.59 -8.50 3.88
N ASP A 51 5.67 -7.76 3.61
CA ASP A 51 5.75 -6.34 3.93
C ASP A 51 5.41 -5.47 2.72
N ALA A 52 4.73 -4.37 2.98
CA ALA A 52 4.61 -3.24 2.07
C ALA A 52 4.94 -1.95 2.82
N GLU A 53 5.80 -1.16 2.21
CA GLU A 53 6.15 0.18 2.67
C GLU A 53 5.58 1.20 1.69
N PHE A 54 5.01 2.27 2.24
CA PHE A 54 4.49 3.41 1.50
C PHE A 54 5.19 4.67 1.99
N ALA A 55 5.65 5.51 1.06
CA ALA A 55 6.26 6.79 1.38
C ALA A 55 5.63 7.91 0.53
N LEU A 56 5.13 8.94 1.20
CA LEU A 56 4.52 10.10 0.56
C LEU A 56 5.61 11.05 0.04
N ASP A 57 5.63 11.28 -1.26
CA ASP A 57 6.37 12.38 -1.88
C ASP A 57 5.36 13.41 -2.40
N GLY A 58 4.99 14.34 -1.51
CA GLY A 58 4.05 15.41 -1.84
C GLY A 58 4.61 16.41 -2.86
N ALA A 59 5.93 16.55 -2.97
CA ALA A 59 6.56 17.45 -3.94
C ALA A 59 6.49 16.88 -5.36
N ALA A 60 6.71 15.56 -5.49
CA ALA A 60 6.57 14.85 -6.76
C ALA A 60 5.12 14.44 -7.07
N GLY A 61 4.18 14.60 -6.14
CA GLY A 61 2.77 14.23 -6.32
C GLY A 61 2.56 12.73 -6.43
N VAL A 62 3.38 11.93 -5.71
CA VAL A 62 3.32 10.47 -5.77
C VAL A 62 3.47 9.85 -4.38
N ILE A 63 2.97 8.62 -4.24
CA ILE A 63 3.27 7.73 -3.12
C ILE A 63 4.14 6.60 -3.65
N HIS A 64 5.37 6.52 -3.15
CA HIS A 64 6.24 5.38 -3.43
C HIS A 64 5.74 4.14 -2.73
N VAL A 65 5.81 3.01 -3.43
CA VAL A 65 5.43 1.70 -2.91
C VAL A 65 6.60 0.76 -3.04
N LYS A 66 7.01 0.18 -1.92
CA LYS A 66 8.03 -0.87 -1.88
C LYS A 66 7.40 -2.10 -1.26
N SER A 67 7.33 -3.18 -2.04
CA SER A 67 6.83 -4.47 -1.58
C SER A 67 8.02 -5.38 -1.32
N ALA A 68 8.10 -5.95 -0.11
CA ALA A 68 9.15 -6.88 0.29
C ALA A 68 8.49 -8.16 0.82
N ALA A 69 8.56 -9.24 0.04
CA ALA A 69 8.17 -10.55 0.53
C ALA A 69 9.21 -11.05 1.54
N ARG A 70 8.80 -11.43 2.76
CA ARG A 70 9.73 -11.93 3.80
C ARG A 70 10.24 -13.33 3.51
N LEU A 71 9.43 -14.14 2.84
CA LEU A 71 9.79 -15.49 2.41
C LEU A 71 10.00 -15.45 0.90
N GLY A 72 11.23 -15.72 0.45
CA GLY A 72 11.64 -15.73 -0.96
C GLY A 72 11.00 -16.84 -1.81
N ILE A 73 9.74 -17.20 -1.54
CA ILE A 73 8.96 -18.16 -2.31
C ILE A 73 8.24 -17.37 -3.41
N ARG A 74 8.60 -17.74 -4.65
CA ARG A 74 8.04 -17.29 -5.94
C ARG A 74 6.68 -16.59 -5.81
N ASP A 75 6.72 -15.29 -6.10
CA ASP A 75 5.60 -14.36 -6.15
C ASP A 75 4.48 -14.88 -7.06
N PHE A 76 3.39 -15.39 -6.48
CA PHE A 76 2.17 -15.78 -7.20
C PHE A 76 1.36 -14.56 -7.68
N SER A 77 2.00 -13.41 -7.92
CA SER A 77 1.39 -12.14 -8.35
C SER A 77 0.42 -11.49 -7.36
N VAL A 78 0.21 -12.08 -6.18
CA VAL A 78 -0.73 -11.59 -5.15
C VAL A 78 -0.36 -10.19 -4.66
N ASN A 79 0.94 -9.88 -4.52
CA ASN A 79 1.36 -8.54 -4.09
C ASN A 79 1.16 -7.48 -5.19
N ARG A 80 1.35 -7.85 -6.46
CA ARG A 80 1.01 -6.96 -7.57
C ARG A 80 -0.48 -6.65 -7.58
N ASP A 81 -1.32 -7.67 -7.40
CA ASP A 81 -2.77 -7.51 -7.40
C ASP A 81 -3.25 -6.62 -6.23
N ARG A 82 -2.63 -6.73 -5.05
CA ARG A 82 -2.90 -5.85 -3.90
C ARG A 82 -2.56 -4.40 -4.21
N VAL A 83 -1.39 -4.12 -4.79
CA VAL A 83 -1.00 -2.75 -5.13
C VAL A 83 -1.91 -2.17 -6.21
N GLU A 84 -2.30 -2.95 -7.21
CA GLU A 84 -3.24 -2.48 -8.23
C GLU A 84 -4.66 -2.26 -7.67
N ALA A 85 -5.09 -3.05 -6.68
CA ALA A 85 -6.34 -2.79 -5.94
C ALA A 85 -6.28 -1.45 -5.17
N ILE A 86 -5.14 -1.16 -4.52
CA ILE A 86 -4.90 0.16 -3.87
C ILE A 86 -4.94 1.27 -4.92
N ARG A 87 -4.26 1.10 -6.05
CA ARG A 87 -4.26 2.07 -7.16
C ARG A 87 -5.68 2.37 -7.64
N ALA A 88 -6.50 1.34 -7.84
CA ALA A 88 -7.88 1.48 -8.27
C ALA A 88 -8.80 2.10 -7.21
N ALA A 89 -8.49 1.92 -5.91
CA ALA A 89 -9.22 2.58 -4.83
C ALA A 89 -8.90 4.09 -4.77
N LEU A 90 -7.62 4.45 -4.93
CA LEU A 90 -7.18 5.84 -4.96
C LEU A 90 -7.69 6.58 -6.21
N ALA A 91 -7.68 5.94 -7.38
CA ALA A 91 -8.17 6.55 -8.62
C ALA A 91 -9.69 6.79 -8.65
N ARG A 92 -10.48 6.04 -7.85
CA ARG A 92 -11.96 6.16 -7.81
C ARG A 92 -12.48 7.27 -6.89
N ARG A 93 -11.62 7.90 -6.09
CA ARG A 93 -11.97 9.10 -5.33
C ARG A 93 -11.44 10.32 -6.08
N PRO A 94 -12.23 10.92 -6.99
CA PRO A 94 -11.99 12.32 -7.33
C PRO A 94 -12.26 13.16 -6.07
N ALA A 95 -11.50 14.25 -5.96
CA ALA A 95 -11.61 15.27 -4.92
C ALA A 95 -13.05 15.74 -4.66
#